data_AF-A0A8J6B809-F1
#
_entry.id   AF-A0A8J6B809-F1
#
_cell.length_a   1.000
_cell.length_b   1.000
_cell.length_c   1.000
_cell.angle_alpha   90.00
_cell.angle_beta   90.00
_cell.angle_gamma   90.00
#
_symmetry.space_group_name_H-M   'P 1'
#
loop_
_entity.id
_entity.type
_entity.pdbx_description
1 polymer ?
#
loop_
_entity_poly.entity_id
_entity_poly.type
_entity_poly.pdbx_seq_one_letter_code
_entity_poly.pdbx_strand_id
1 'polypeptide(L)'
;MTLKGLPSTYNKDLQEDKEAMFDVYDTICAVLQVASGVISTLQINKEAMEKALSPDMLATDIAYYLVRKGMPFRQAHGVSGKVVQLAETKGITLNKLSLDDLKSISPLFASDVSKLWNYTNSVEQYTAAGGTAKSCMVAQVAQLRNWMKDHKDQ
;
A
#
# COMPACT_ATOMS: atom_id res chain seq x y z
N MET A 1 -18.80 -31.69 -15.01
CA MET A 1 -19.03 -32.00 -13.57
C MET A 1 -18.83 -33.51 -13.44
N THR A 2 -17.65 -33.95 -13.04
CA THR A 2 -17.21 -35.35 -13.27
C THR A 2 -17.44 -36.26 -12.06
N LEU A 3 -17.17 -35.78 -10.83
CA LEU A 3 -17.16 -36.64 -9.63
C LEU A 3 -18.51 -36.71 -8.89
N LYS A 4 -19.35 -35.69 -9.05
CA LYS A 4 -20.58 -35.55 -8.24
C LYS A 4 -21.59 -36.64 -8.62
N GLY A 5 -21.93 -37.50 -7.67
CA GLY A 5 -23.00 -38.49 -7.82
C GLY A 5 -22.57 -39.83 -8.43
N LEU A 6 -21.27 -40.07 -8.60
CA LEU A 6 -20.78 -41.39 -9.02
C LEU A 6 -20.95 -42.43 -7.90
N PRO A 7 -21.44 -43.65 -8.21
CA PRO A 7 -21.43 -44.75 -7.25
C PRO A 7 -20.00 -45.24 -7.01
N SER A 8 -19.75 -45.92 -5.89
CA SER A 8 -18.47 -46.62 -5.68
C SER A 8 -18.35 -47.81 -6.64
N THR A 9 -17.18 -48.19 -7.16
CA THR A 9 -15.82 -47.67 -6.92
C THR A 9 -15.25 -47.03 -8.19
N TYR A 10 -14.62 -47.81 -9.08
CA TYR A 10 -14.12 -47.33 -10.36
C TYR A 10 -15.27 -47.09 -11.35
N ASN A 11 -15.31 -45.90 -11.95
CA ASN A 11 -16.17 -45.54 -13.06
C ASN A 11 -15.31 -44.98 -14.19
N LYS A 12 -15.69 -45.23 -15.45
CA LYS A 12 -14.92 -44.73 -16.61
C LYS A 12 -14.86 -43.20 -16.65
N ASP A 13 -15.87 -42.53 -16.12
CA ASP A 13 -15.94 -41.07 -15.91
C ASP A 13 -14.71 -40.51 -15.17
N LEU A 14 -14.05 -41.31 -14.34
CA LEU A 14 -12.83 -40.90 -13.65
C LEU A 14 -11.65 -40.65 -14.61
N GLN A 15 -11.73 -41.09 -15.87
CA GLN A 15 -10.67 -40.85 -16.87
C GLN A 15 -10.56 -39.38 -17.33
N GLU A 16 -11.59 -38.57 -17.08
CA GLU A 16 -11.61 -37.13 -17.39
C GLU A 16 -10.65 -36.32 -16.48
N ASP A 17 -10.07 -36.93 -15.45
CA ASP A 17 -9.12 -36.29 -14.54
C ASP A 17 -7.81 -35.88 -15.24
N LYS A 18 -7.36 -36.71 -16.20
CA LYS A 18 -6.08 -36.55 -16.89
C LYS A 18 -6.01 -35.28 -17.72
N GLU A 19 -6.98 -35.06 -18.59
CA GLU A 19 -6.95 -33.92 -19.50
C GLU A 19 -6.98 -32.60 -18.73
N ALA A 20 -7.84 -32.51 -17.71
CA ALA A 20 -7.90 -31.33 -16.84
C ALA A 20 -6.59 -31.12 -16.05
N MET A 21 -5.98 -32.20 -15.54
CA MET A 21 -4.71 -32.10 -14.81
C MET A 21 -3.56 -31.70 -15.72
N PHE A 22 -3.45 -32.29 -16.92
CA PHE A 22 -2.40 -31.97 -17.89
C PHE A 22 -2.52 -30.53 -18.39
N ASP A 23 -3.72 -30.07 -18.73
CA ASP A 23 -3.95 -28.69 -19.15
C ASP A 23 -3.54 -27.68 -18.06
N VAL A 24 -3.90 -27.95 -16.80
CA VAL A 24 -3.50 -27.10 -15.67
C VAL A 24 -1.98 -27.14 -15.44
N TYR A 25 -1.35 -28.31 -15.54
CA TYR A 25 0.09 -28.46 -15.38
C TYR A 25 0.84 -27.63 -16.44
N ASP A 26 0.52 -27.84 -17.71
CA ASP A 26 1.15 -27.14 -18.83
C ASP A 26 0.93 -25.62 -18.71
N THR A 27 -0.29 -25.21 -18.35
CA THR A 27 -0.65 -23.80 -18.15
C THR A 27 0.13 -23.16 -17.01
N ILE A 28 0.17 -23.77 -15.82
CA ILE A 28 0.85 -23.19 -14.65
C ILE A 28 2.36 -23.09 -14.90
N CYS A 29 2.97 -24.13 -15.47
CA CYS A 29 4.38 -24.11 -15.82
C CYS A 29 4.72 -22.95 -16.76
N ALA A 30 3.92 -22.74 -17.81
CA ALA A 30 4.12 -21.65 -18.75
C ALA A 30 3.86 -20.27 -18.11
N VAL A 31 2.73 -20.10 -17.41
CA VAL A 31 2.32 -18.82 -16.84
C VAL A 31 3.30 -18.33 -15.77
N LEU A 32 3.82 -19.21 -14.92
CA LEU A 32 4.80 -18.81 -13.89
C LEU A 32 6.11 -18.31 -14.51
N GLN A 33 6.58 -18.96 -15.58
CA GLN A 33 7.78 -18.52 -16.29
C GLN A 33 7.57 -17.16 -16.95
N VAL A 34 6.44 -16.97 -17.64
CA VAL A 34 6.08 -15.70 -18.28
C VAL A 34 5.93 -14.59 -17.23
N ALA A 35 5.21 -14.83 -16.14
CA ALA A 35 5.01 -13.86 -15.08
C ALA A 35 6.35 -13.46 -14.42
N SER A 36 7.24 -14.42 -14.17
CA SER A 36 8.60 -14.13 -13.69
C SER A 36 9.39 -13.27 -14.68
N GLY A 37 9.28 -13.57 -15.98
CA GLY A 37 9.86 -12.76 -17.04
C GLY A 37 9.36 -11.32 -17.01
N VAL A 38 8.04 -11.12 -16.99
CA VAL A 38 7.40 -9.81 -16.91
C VAL A 38 7.88 -9.02 -15.69
N ILE A 39 7.83 -9.61 -14.49
CA ILE A 39 8.25 -8.92 -13.25
C ILE A 39 9.75 -8.59 -13.24
N SER A 40 10.59 -9.49 -13.74
CA SER A 40 12.05 -9.29 -13.76
C SER A 40 12.51 -8.24 -14.78
N THR A 41 11.72 -8.00 -15.84
CA THR A 41 12.11 -7.13 -16.96
C THR A 41 11.32 -5.83 -17.04
N LEU A 42 10.27 -5.67 -16.24
CA LEU A 42 9.50 -4.43 -16.22
C LEU A 42 10.39 -3.24 -15.90
N GLN A 43 10.08 -2.11 -16.52
CA GLN A 43 10.74 -0.83 -16.24
C GLN A 43 9.72 0.11 -15.61
N ILE A 44 10.02 0.58 -14.41
CA ILE A 44 9.18 1.54 -13.70
C ILE A 44 9.53 2.96 -14.14
N ASN A 45 8.51 3.80 -14.35
CA ASN A 45 8.70 5.22 -14.56
C ASN A 45 8.71 5.96 -13.20
N LYS A 46 9.91 6.10 -12.61
CA LYS A 46 10.08 6.75 -11.29
C LYS A 46 9.52 8.18 -11.27
N GLU A 47 9.78 8.94 -12.32
CA GLU A 47 9.35 10.33 -12.45
C GLU A 47 7.82 10.43 -12.48
N ALA A 48 7.14 9.58 -13.26
CA ALA A 48 5.68 9.57 -13.32
C ALA A 48 5.06 9.15 -11.97
N MET A 49 5.64 8.16 -11.29
CA MET A 49 5.18 7.73 -9.96
C MET A 49 5.34 8.85 -8.92
N GLU A 50 6.45 9.58 -8.94
CA GLU A 50 6.69 10.71 -8.04
C GLU A 50 5.74 11.89 -8.36
N LYS A 51 5.56 12.22 -9.64
CA LYS A 51 4.63 13.27 -10.09
C LYS A 51 3.17 12.97 -9.79
N ALA A 52 2.80 11.69 -9.65
CA ALA A 52 1.44 11.30 -9.27
C ALA A 52 1.13 11.61 -7.80
N LEU A 53 2.15 11.85 -6.96
CA LEU A 53 1.96 12.23 -5.56
C LEU A 53 1.52 13.70 -5.46
N SER A 54 0.32 13.93 -4.91
CA SER A 54 -0.20 15.28 -4.69
C SER A 54 -0.19 15.68 -3.21
N PRO A 55 -0.07 16.99 -2.89
CA PRO A 55 -0.13 17.47 -1.52
C PRO A 55 -1.44 17.10 -0.79
N ASP A 56 -2.54 16.92 -1.52
CA ASP A 56 -3.86 16.55 -0.98
C ASP A 56 -3.85 15.19 -0.29
N MET A 57 -2.98 14.28 -0.74
CA MET A 57 -2.78 12.97 -0.11
C MET A 57 -2.25 13.09 1.32
N LEU A 58 -1.60 14.21 1.66
CA LEU A 58 -0.99 14.45 2.99
C LEU A 58 -1.98 15.08 3.99
N ALA A 59 -3.23 15.33 3.61
CA ALA A 59 -4.23 15.86 4.54
C ALA A 59 -4.41 14.92 5.76
N THR A 60 -4.43 13.61 5.56
CA THR A 60 -4.52 12.65 6.67
C THR A 60 -3.32 12.76 7.63
N ASP A 61 -2.13 13.05 7.12
CA ASP A 61 -0.93 13.22 7.94
C ASP A 61 -1.00 14.47 8.83
N ILE A 62 -1.75 15.50 8.42
CA ILE A 62 -2.07 16.66 9.26
C ILE A 62 -2.90 16.23 10.46
N ALA A 63 -3.92 15.40 10.25
CA ALA A 63 -4.72 14.87 11.36
C ALA A 63 -3.84 14.04 12.30
N TYR A 64 -2.98 13.15 11.79
CA TYR A 64 -2.06 12.36 12.61
C TYR A 64 -1.05 13.23 13.38
N TYR A 65 -0.55 14.29 12.77
CA TYR A 65 0.31 15.27 13.44
C TYR A 65 -0.36 15.87 14.67
N LEU A 66 -1.61 16.32 14.53
CA LEU A 66 -2.37 16.90 15.64
C LEU A 66 -2.72 15.87 16.71
N VAL A 67 -3.06 14.64 16.30
CA VAL A 67 -3.31 13.53 17.24
C VAL A 67 -2.07 13.23 18.07
N ARG A 68 -0.88 13.19 17.46
CA ARG A 68 0.39 13.01 18.18
C ARG A 68 0.71 14.16 19.14
N LYS A 69 0.10 15.33 18.94
CA LYS A 69 0.15 16.48 19.87
C LYS A 69 -0.97 16.47 20.91
N GLY A 70 -1.72 15.38 21.02
CA GLY A 70 -2.76 15.18 22.04
C GLY A 70 -4.17 15.61 21.61
N MET A 71 -4.38 16.05 20.37
CA MET A 71 -5.72 16.41 19.90
C MET A 71 -6.58 15.15 19.69
N PRO A 72 -7.83 15.08 20.21
CA PRO A 72 -8.74 13.98 19.91
C PRO A 72 -8.98 13.83 18.41
N PHE A 73 -9.00 12.58 17.91
CA PHE A 73 -9.05 12.27 16.49
C PHE A 73 -10.15 13.00 15.70
N ARG A 74 -11.38 13.06 16.23
CA ARG A 74 -12.51 13.77 15.58
C ARG A 74 -12.21 15.26 15.38
N GLN A 75 -11.55 15.89 16.36
CA GLN A 75 -11.15 17.30 16.25
C GLN A 75 -10.00 17.47 15.26
N ALA A 76 -9.01 16.58 15.30
CA ALA A 76 -7.86 16.61 14.38
C ALA A 76 -8.28 16.48 12.92
N HIS A 77 -9.19 15.55 12.60
CA HIS A 77 -9.77 15.44 11.27
C HIS A 77 -10.57 16.69 10.87
N GLY A 78 -11.35 17.26 11.80
CA GLY A 78 -12.06 18.52 11.55
C GLY A 78 -11.11 19.69 11.25
N VAL A 79 -10.00 19.79 11.98
CA VAL A 79 -8.95 20.80 11.73
C VAL A 79 -8.29 20.56 10.38
N SER A 80 -7.92 19.31 10.06
CA SER A 80 -7.37 18.98 8.75
C SER A 80 -8.32 19.39 7.61
N GLY A 81 -9.63 19.14 7.75
CA GLY A 81 -10.62 19.58 6.76
C GLY A 81 -10.65 21.10 6.58
N LYS A 82 -10.55 21.87 7.67
CA LYS A 82 -10.44 23.34 7.59
C LYS A 82 -9.16 23.80 6.91
N VAL A 83 -8.06 23.09 7.12
CA VAL A 83 -6.77 23.38 6.45
C VAL A 83 -6.91 23.16 4.94
N VAL A 84 -7.53 22.06 4.51
CA VAL A 84 -7.84 21.80 3.08
C VAL A 84 -8.74 22.90 2.51
N GLN A 85 -9.83 23.22 3.21
CA GLN A 85 -10.76 24.28 2.78
C GLN A 85 -10.08 25.65 2.64
N LEU A 86 -9.16 26.00 3.55
CA LEU A 86 -8.42 27.26 3.49
C LEU A 86 -7.48 27.30 2.28
N ALA A 87 -6.77 26.20 1.98
CA ALA A 87 -5.92 26.09 0.80
C ALA A 87 -6.73 26.28 -0.48
N GLU A 88 -7.88 25.60 -0.58
CA GLU A 88 -8.81 25.70 -1.71
C GLU A 88 -9.35 27.12 -1.87
N THR A 89 -9.80 27.76 -0.78
CA THR A 89 -10.31 29.14 -0.80
C THR A 89 -9.26 30.14 -1.26
N LYS A 90 -7.98 29.91 -0.93
CA LYS A 90 -6.85 30.72 -1.39
C LYS A 90 -6.36 30.37 -2.80
N GLY A 91 -6.89 29.32 -3.43
CA GLY A 91 -6.44 28.84 -4.73
C GLY A 91 -5.00 28.32 -4.74
N ILE A 92 -4.52 27.77 -3.61
CA ILE A 92 -3.16 27.23 -3.46
C ILE A 92 -3.20 25.77 -2.96
N THR A 93 -2.08 25.06 -3.10
CA THR A 93 -1.95 23.70 -2.56
C THR A 93 -1.68 23.72 -1.05
N LEU A 94 -2.03 22.63 -0.36
CA LEU A 94 -1.84 22.48 1.10
C LEU A 94 -0.45 22.86 1.60
N ASN A 95 0.59 22.42 0.89
CA ASN A 95 1.99 22.67 1.24
C ASN A 95 2.45 24.13 1.02
N LYS A 96 1.58 25.00 0.50
CA LYS A 96 1.84 26.44 0.32
C LYS A 96 1.22 27.30 1.42
N LEU A 97 0.42 26.73 2.33
CA LEU A 97 -0.09 27.45 3.49
C LEU A 97 1.05 27.85 4.42
N SER A 98 1.01 29.10 4.91
CA SER A 98 1.99 29.60 5.86
C SER A 98 1.78 29.00 7.25
N LEU A 99 2.79 29.05 8.12
CA LEU A 99 2.61 28.64 9.51
C LEU A 99 1.54 29.48 10.21
N ASP A 100 1.42 30.76 9.88
CA ASP A 100 0.42 31.66 10.46
C ASP A 100 -0.99 31.28 10.01
N ASP A 101 -1.16 30.87 8.74
CA ASP A 101 -2.42 30.32 8.23
C ASP A 101 -2.83 29.08 9.02
N LEU A 102 -1.88 28.16 9.24
CA LEU A 102 -2.15 26.94 10.01
C LEU A 102 -2.48 27.26 11.47
N LYS A 103 -1.73 28.17 12.10
CA LYS A 103 -1.97 28.64 13.47
C LYS A 103 -3.30 29.35 13.64
N SER A 104 -3.80 30.03 12.61
CA SER A 104 -5.13 30.63 12.63
C SER A 104 -6.25 29.59 12.80
N ILE A 105 -6.01 28.34 12.40
CA ILE A 105 -6.93 27.22 12.54
C ILE A 105 -6.71 26.47 13.86
N SER A 106 -5.45 26.24 14.26
CA SER A 106 -5.12 25.56 15.51
C SER A 106 -3.76 26.01 16.08
N PRO A 107 -3.67 26.39 17.37
CA PRO A 107 -2.42 26.80 17.98
C PRO A 107 -1.40 25.64 18.14
N LEU A 108 -1.81 24.39 17.93
CA LEU A 108 -0.94 23.22 18.02
C LEU A 108 0.02 23.08 16.83
N PHE A 109 -0.21 23.82 15.74
CA PHE A 109 0.74 23.90 14.64
C PHE A 109 1.99 24.68 15.04
N ALA A 110 3.15 24.07 14.84
CA ALA A 110 4.46 24.66 15.06
C ALA A 110 5.33 24.53 13.80
N SER A 111 6.56 25.06 13.85
CA SER A 111 7.49 25.07 12.70
C SER A 111 7.83 23.67 12.16
N ASP A 112 7.69 22.64 13.00
CA ASP A 112 7.83 21.23 12.65
C ASP A 112 6.77 20.72 11.64
N VAL A 113 5.68 21.47 11.40
CA VAL A 113 4.66 21.13 10.39
C VAL A 113 5.23 21.07 8.98
N SER A 114 6.32 21.79 8.71
CA SER A 114 7.06 21.72 7.44
C SER A 114 7.52 20.31 7.08
N LYS A 115 7.72 19.43 8.09
CA LYS A 115 8.08 18.03 7.89
C LYS A 115 6.95 17.20 7.27
N LEU A 116 5.70 17.66 7.34
CA LEU A 116 4.55 16.97 6.72
C LEU A 116 4.60 17.03 5.20
N TRP A 117 5.22 18.05 4.61
CA TRP A 117 5.30 18.26 3.16
C TRP A 117 6.38 17.40 2.51
N ASN A 118 6.53 16.16 2.97
CA ASN A 118 7.53 15.22 2.51
C ASN A 118 6.92 13.80 2.48
N TYR A 119 6.81 13.23 1.29
CA TYR A 119 6.23 11.90 1.10
C TYR A 119 7.06 10.78 1.75
N THR A 120 8.38 10.95 1.91
CA THR A 120 9.21 10.01 2.66
C THR A 120 8.82 10.00 4.13
N ASN A 121 8.64 11.18 4.74
CA ASN A 121 8.14 11.27 6.11
C ASN A 121 6.73 10.70 6.25
N SER A 122 5.90 10.77 5.19
CA SER A 122 4.58 10.14 5.18
C SER A 122 4.67 8.63 5.31
N VAL A 123 5.41 7.96 4.43
CA VAL A 123 5.54 6.49 4.44
C VAL A 123 6.29 5.97 5.67
N GLU A 124 7.24 6.73 6.20
CA GLU A 124 8.00 6.35 7.40
C GLU A 124 7.17 6.37 8.70
N GLN A 125 5.93 6.88 8.68
CA GLN A 125 5.04 6.78 9.84
C GLN A 125 4.56 5.34 10.08
N TYR A 126 4.52 4.50 9.05
CA TYR A 126 3.92 3.18 9.08
C TYR A 126 4.92 2.11 9.53
N THR A 127 5.40 2.23 10.77
CA THR A 127 6.40 1.35 11.40
C THR A 127 5.82 0.12 12.11
N ALA A 128 4.49 0.03 12.21
CA ALA A 128 3.83 -1.18 12.68
C ALA A 128 4.07 -2.34 11.69
N ALA A 129 4.03 -3.58 12.18
CA ALA A 129 4.21 -4.77 11.36
C ALA A 129 3.25 -4.77 10.15
N GLY A 130 3.79 -5.01 8.95
CA GLY A 130 3.05 -4.94 7.69
C GLY A 130 2.97 -3.54 7.06
N GLY A 131 3.42 -2.48 7.76
CA GLY A 131 3.40 -1.11 7.25
C GLY A 131 4.42 -0.83 6.14
N THR A 132 4.34 0.38 5.56
CA THR A 132 5.11 0.81 4.38
C THR A 132 6.40 1.55 4.70
N ALA A 133 6.74 1.74 5.98
CA ALA A 133 8.04 2.29 6.35
C ALA A 133 9.19 1.39 5.86
N LYS A 134 10.35 1.98 5.56
CA LYS A 134 11.50 1.22 5.05
C LYS A 134 11.92 0.08 5.97
N SER A 135 11.88 0.28 7.29
CA SER A 135 12.18 -0.77 8.27
C SER A 135 11.25 -1.98 8.12
N CYS A 136 9.95 -1.75 7.96
CA CYS A 136 8.95 -2.78 7.75
C CYS A 136 9.12 -3.50 6.40
N MET A 137 9.41 -2.75 5.32
CA MET A 137 9.68 -3.33 4.01
C MET A 137 10.91 -4.25 4.02
N VAL A 138 12.00 -3.81 4.66
CA VAL A 138 13.22 -4.63 4.83
C VAL A 138 12.92 -5.90 5.63
N ALA A 139 12.17 -5.77 6.73
CA ALA A 139 11.77 -6.91 7.55
C ALA A 139 10.91 -7.92 6.76
N GLN A 140 9.92 -7.45 6.00
CA GLN A 140 9.06 -8.31 5.18
C GLN A 140 9.83 -9.04 4.09
N VAL A 141 10.75 -8.35 3.39
CA VAL A 141 11.61 -9.01 2.38
C VAL A 141 12.47 -10.11 3.01
N ALA A 142 13.01 -9.88 4.22
CA ALA A 142 13.78 -10.90 4.94
C ALA A 142 12.90 -12.09 5.35
N GLN A 143 11.70 -11.85 5.86
CA GLN A 143 10.73 -12.90 6.21
C GLN A 143 10.35 -13.75 5.00
N LEU A 144 10.01 -13.13 3.86
CA LEU A 144 9.67 -13.84 2.63
C LEU A 144 10.85 -14.66 2.11
N ARG A 145 12.08 -14.15 2.21
CA ARG A 145 13.29 -14.91 1.84
C ARG A 145 13.50 -16.14 2.72
N ASN A 146 13.25 -16.03 4.02
CA ASN A 146 13.35 -17.18 4.91
C ASN A 146 12.24 -18.19 4.62
N TRP A 147 11.00 -17.72 4.48
CA TRP A 147 9.86 -18.57 4.12
C TRP A 147 10.10 -19.34 2.82
N MET A 148 10.63 -18.69 1.77
CA MET A 148 10.99 -19.36 0.52
C MET A 148 12.09 -20.42 0.70
N LYS A 149 13.04 -20.24 1.62
CA LYS A 149 14.07 -21.25 1.90
C LYS A 149 13.47 -22.47 2.60
N ASP A 150 12.64 -22.23 3.61
CA ASP A 150 12.03 -23.29 4.41
C ASP A 150 11.10 -24.21 3.59
N HIS A 151 10.56 -23.69 2.48
CA HIS A 151 9.65 -24.41 1.57
C HIS A 151 10.30 -24.80 0.23
N LYS A 152 11.60 -24.57 0.04
CA LYS A 152 12.28 -24.97 -1.21
C LYS A 152 12.54 -26.47 -1.28
N ASP A 153 12.73 -27.09 -0.12
CA ASP A 153 13.12 -28.50 0.02
C ASP A 153 11.97 -29.39 0.54
N GLN A 154 10.74 -28.83 0.62
CA GLN A 154 9.50 -29.57 0.88
C GLN A 154 8.83 -29.98 -0.43
#